data_AF-A0A8X8BLF3-F1
#
_entry.id   AF-A0A8X8BLF3-F1
#
_cell.length_a   1.000
_cell.length_b   1.000
_cell.length_c   1.000
_cell.angle_alpha   90.00
_cell.angle_beta   90.00
_cell.angle_gamma   90.00
#
_symmetry.space_group_name_H-M   'P 1'
#
loop_
_entity.id
_entity.type
_entity.pdbx_description
1 polymer ?
#
loop_
_entity_poly.entity_id
_entity_poly.type
_entity_poly.pdbx_seq_one_letter_code
_entity_poly.pdbx_strand_id
1 'polypeptide(L)'
;MAINSEVKCKQDDDWKTHPDIDGGWAWMIVFASFIIHVLIMGSQMALGILYVEWLDEFKESRGLTAWIGSLTIGITLIVGPIIGLFVNTCGCRKTTIIGGLVTALGWTVSAYATNVYYLFISFGVTAGVGSGMAYLPAVVMVGQYFQKRRALAQGLSTTGTGFGTFITTVLLKYLCIEYGWRSAMLIHGAINLNLCVCGALMRPSPALPCRRQLGNCEKNECNEKFEKDDIGQSEFTGCFDTDAIEEAGDDEDEQSPPQDQISEQMKQLDSNDTDKMEVVLREKYPVSILKTISHVTSNMKLGFWKWYSGYFGNKSLFSNRLFISFVFWALFAYCSFVIPFIHLPEIVKLYGFDEENDKIPLTSVIAIVHIFGKIFLGMISDLPIDGSLMFRISMTILSTSVVCFTWLELDAYLLNLVSKSRVQK
;
A
#
# COMPACT_ATOMS: atom_id res chain seq x y z
N MET A 1 2.43 -6.85 55.49
CA MET A 1 3.44 -5.86 55.09
C MET A 1 4.24 -6.44 53.94
N ALA A 2 3.83 -6.16 52.71
CA ALA A 2 4.58 -6.52 51.51
C ALA A 2 5.10 -5.20 50.90
N ILE A 3 6.42 -5.14 50.68
CA ILE A 3 7.12 -3.96 50.19
C ILE A 3 6.86 -3.87 48.68
N ASN A 4 5.97 -2.94 48.29
CA ASN A 4 5.86 -2.45 46.91
C ASN A 4 7.02 -1.48 46.67
N SER A 5 8.11 -1.97 46.07
CA SER A 5 9.02 -1.10 45.34
C SER A 5 8.54 -1.06 43.89
N GLU A 6 7.70 -0.08 43.57
CA GLU A 6 7.45 0.33 42.19
C GLU A 6 8.80 0.70 41.55
N VAL A 7 9.26 -0.14 40.61
CA VAL A 7 10.31 0.24 39.68
C VAL A 7 9.69 1.27 38.75
N LYS A 8 9.76 2.53 39.16
CA LYS A 8 9.51 3.69 38.31
C LYS A 8 10.62 3.69 37.27
N CYS A 9 10.35 3.15 36.08
CA CYS A 9 11.23 3.39 34.94
C CYS A 9 11.35 4.91 34.81
N LYS A 10 12.55 5.44 35.05
CA LYS A 10 12.93 6.79 34.65
C LYS A 10 12.68 6.89 33.15
N GLN A 11 11.54 7.45 32.81
CA GLN A 11 11.10 7.71 31.45
C GLN A 11 10.95 9.23 31.33
N ASP A 12 12.00 9.94 31.76
CA ASP A 12 12.12 11.37 31.64
C ASP A 12 13.35 11.67 30.76
N ASP A 13 13.07 12.32 29.64
CA ASP A 13 13.93 13.27 28.93
C ASP A 13 15.21 12.77 28.22
N ASP A 14 15.07 12.08 27.08
CA ASP A 14 15.79 12.41 25.82
C ASP A 14 15.29 11.56 24.63
N TRP A 15 14.01 11.63 24.27
CA TRP A 15 13.66 11.35 22.87
C TRP A 15 13.93 12.63 22.10
N LYS A 16 15.15 12.81 21.58
CA LYS A 16 15.27 13.65 20.38
C LYS A 16 14.46 12.94 19.32
N THR A 17 13.21 13.35 19.07
CA THR A 17 12.50 12.93 17.85
C THR A 17 13.49 13.17 16.74
N HIS A 18 13.76 12.13 15.96
CA HIS A 18 14.48 12.32 14.72
C HIS A 18 13.88 13.55 14.01
N PRO A 19 14.67 14.49 13.49
CA PRO A 19 14.16 15.76 12.93
C PRO A 19 13.13 15.56 11.80
N ASP A 20 13.05 14.33 11.26
CA ASP A 20 12.10 13.89 10.24
C ASP A 20 10.77 13.35 10.79
N ILE A 21 10.55 13.28 12.10
CA ILE A 21 9.27 12.87 12.71
C ILE A 21 8.41 14.11 12.94
N ASP A 22 7.16 14.07 12.47
CA ASP A 22 6.23 15.22 12.46
C ASP A 22 6.75 16.48 11.71
N GLY A 23 7.89 16.39 11.01
CA GLY A 23 8.56 17.49 10.29
C GLY A 23 9.44 17.01 9.13
N GLY A 24 10.04 17.95 8.39
CA GLY A 24 11.00 17.66 7.32
C GLY A 24 10.49 16.65 6.27
N TRP A 25 11.15 15.50 6.17
CA TRP A 25 10.81 14.44 5.19
C TRP A 25 9.43 13.80 5.41
N ALA A 26 8.84 13.91 6.60
CA ALA A 26 7.48 13.42 6.86
C ALA A 26 6.46 14.02 5.88
N TRP A 27 6.59 15.31 5.54
CA TRP A 27 5.71 15.98 4.58
C TRP A 27 5.91 15.48 3.15
N MET A 28 7.13 15.09 2.78
CA MET A 28 7.39 14.44 1.49
C MET A 28 6.72 13.07 1.40
N ILE A 29 6.61 12.35 2.51
CA ILE A 29 5.89 11.08 2.58
C ILE A 29 4.38 11.30 2.49
N VAL A 30 3.84 12.35 3.11
CA VAL A 30 2.43 12.72 2.93
C VAL A 30 2.15 13.09 1.48
N PHE A 31 3.04 13.85 0.83
CA PHE A 31 2.92 14.18 -0.59
C PHE A 31 2.98 12.94 -1.48
N ALA A 32 3.97 12.05 -1.28
CA ALA A 32 4.05 10.79 -2.02
C ALA A 32 2.80 9.92 -1.81
N SER A 33 2.32 9.84 -0.56
CA SER A 33 1.09 9.12 -0.22
C SER A 33 -0.14 9.77 -0.88
N PHE A 34 -0.22 11.09 -0.93
CA PHE A 34 -1.27 11.83 -1.64
C PHE A 34 -1.32 11.46 -3.13
N ILE A 35 -0.17 11.47 -3.82
CA ILE A 35 -0.10 11.09 -5.24
C ILE A 35 -0.46 9.61 -5.43
N ILE A 36 -0.03 8.72 -4.53
CA ILE A 36 -0.46 7.31 -4.58
C ILE A 36 -1.99 7.18 -4.45
N HIS A 37 -2.62 7.96 -3.55
CA HIS A 37 -4.09 7.96 -3.41
C HIS A 37 -4.80 8.54 -4.64
N VAL A 38 -4.22 9.55 -5.30
CA VAL A 38 -4.70 10.10 -6.58
C VAL A 38 -4.69 9.02 -7.66
N LEU A 39 -3.55 8.36 -7.84
CA LEU A 39 -3.32 7.40 -8.92
C LEU A 39 -4.04 6.07 -8.71
N ILE A 40 -4.20 5.62 -7.48
CA ILE A 40 -4.85 4.32 -7.20
C ILE A 40 -6.33 4.51 -6.93
N MET A 41 -6.68 5.06 -5.76
CA MET A 41 -8.08 5.15 -5.34
C MET A 41 -8.86 6.14 -6.21
N GLY A 42 -8.26 7.28 -6.60
CA GLY A 42 -8.89 8.23 -7.51
C GLY A 42 -9.20 7.59 -8.87
N SER A 43 -8.27 6.84 -9.44
CA SER A 43 -8.49 6.11 -10.70
C SER A 43 -9.56 5.02 -10.58
N GLN A 44 -9.60 4.29 -9.46
CA GLN A 44 -10.63 3.28 -9.20
C GLN A 44 -12.03 3.88 -9.10
N MET A 45 -12.16 5.07 -8.50
CA MET A 45 -13.44 5.78 -8.42
C MET A 45 -13.88 6.38 -9.76
N ALA A 46 -12.93 6.64 -10.67
CA ALA A 46 -13.21 7.14 -12.02
C ALA A 46 -13.58 6.04 -13.04
N LEU A 47 -13.59 4.76 -12.64
CA LEU A 47 -13.86 3.63 -13.54
C LEU A 47 -15.27 3.62 -14.16
N GLY A 48 -16.21 4.39 -13.62
CA GLY A 48 -17.55 4.52 -14.18
C GLY A 48 -17.56 4.97 -15.65
N ILE A 49 -16.52 5.67 -16.10
CA ILE A 49 -16.38 6.11 -17.50
C ILE A 49 -16.02 4.93 -18.40
N LEU A 50 -15.02 4.15 -18.01
CA LEU A 50 -14.62 2.94 -18.75
C LEU A 50 -15.71 1.86 -18.70
N TYR A 51 -16.49 1.81 -17.62
CA TYR A 51 -17.61 0.90 -17.49
C TYR A 51 -18.64 1.06 -18.61
N VAL A 52 -19.01 2.30 -18.96
CA VAL A 52 -19.96 2.58 -20.03
C VAL A 52 -19.40 2.11 -21.38
N GLU A 53 -18.13 2.42 -21.66
CA GLU A 53 -17.46 1.97 -22.89
C GLU A 53 -17.38 0.43 -22.99
N TRP A 54 -17.13 -0.26 -21.88
CA TRP A 54 -17.10 -1.72 -21.84
C TRP A 54 -18.48 -2.36 -22.05
N LEU A 55 -19.55 -1.72 -21.57
CA LEU A 55 -20.91 -2.19 -21.86
C LEU A 55 -21.21 -2.11 -23.35
N ASP A 56 -20.85 -0.99 -23.99
CA ASP A 56 -21.12 -0.77 -25.40
C ASP A 56 -20.26 -1.68 -26.31
N GLU A 57 -19.01 -1.92 -25.93
CA GLU A 57 -18.08 -2.81 -26.65
C GLU A 57 -18.47 -4.29 -26.53
N PHE A 58 -18.58 -4.81 -25.30
CA PHE A 58 -18.74 -6.25 -25.08
C PHE A 58 -20.20 -6.71 -25.11
N LYS A 59 -21.17 -5.79 -24.99
CA LYS A 59 -22.61 -6.07 -25.03
C LYS A 59 -23.07 -7.16 -24.06
N GLU A 60 -22.35 -7.30 -22.95
CA GLU A 60 -22.64 -8.24 -21.87
C GLU A 60 -23.61 -7.63 -20.85
N SER A 61 -24.12 -8.48 -19.94
CA SER A 61 -25.03 -8.00 -18.89
C SER A 61 -24.38 -6.93 -17.99
N ARG A 62 -25.15 -5.92 -17.60
CA ARG A 62 -24.70 -4.83 -16.69
C ARG A 62 -24.03 -5.35 -15.41
N GLY A 63 -24.58 -6.43 -14.85
CA GLY A 63 -24.04 -7.10 -13.66
C GLY A 63 -22.67 -7.74 -13.92
N LEU A 64 -22.49 -8.44 -15.05
CA LEU A 64 -21.23 -9.07 -15.40
C LEU A 64 -20.11 -8.03 -15.58
N THR A 65 -20.37 -6.94 -16.30
CA THR A 65 -19.36 -5.90 -16.51
C THR A 65 -19.01 -5.14 -15.22
N ALA A 66 -19.97 -4.99 -14.30
CA ALA A 66 -19.74 -4.32 -13.01
C ALA A 66 -18.78 -5.09 -12.09
N TRP A 67 -18.61 -6.39 -12.32
CA TRP A 67 -17.60 -7.19 -11.62
C TRP A 67 -16.18 -6.71 -11.90
N ILE A 68 -15.88 -6.09 -13.06
CA ILE A 68 -14.53 -5.61 -13.36
C ILE A 68 -14.07 -4.57 -12.32
N GLY A 69 -14.88 -3.53 -12.10
CA GLY A 69 -14.59 -2.50 -11.10
C GLY A 69 -14.60 -3.05 -9.67
N SER A 70 -15.58 -3.89 -9.36
CA SER A 70 -15.73 -4.52 -8.05
C SER A 70 -14.54 -5.42 -7.69
N LEU A 71 -14.04 -6.23 -8.63
CA LEU A 71 -12.87 -7.07 -8.46
C LEU A 71 -11.63 -6.23 -8.20
N THR A 72 -11.42 -5.17 -8.97
CA THR A 72 -10.22 -4.31 -8.83
C THR A 72 -10.14 -3.71 -7.42
N ILE A 73 -11.22 -3.11 -6.94
CA ILE A 73 -11.30 -2.51 -5.60
C ILE A 73 -11.25 -3.60 -4.52
N GLY A 74 -12.01 -4.68 -4.71
CA GLY A 74 -12.08 -5.78 -3.75
C GLY A 74 -10.72 -6.46 -3.55
N ILE A 75 -10.01 -6.77 -4.62
CA ILE A 75 -8.67 -7.39 -4.58
C ILE A 75 -7.67 -6.45 -3.94
N THR A 76 -7.69 -5.15 -4.28
CA THR A 76 -6.83 -4.12 -3.66
C THR A 76 -6.86 -4.19 -2.13
N LEU A 77 -8.03 -4.47 -1.55
CA LEU A 77 -8.23 -4.57 -0.10
C LEU A 77 -7.97 -5.98 0.44
N ILE A 78 -8.45 -7.03 -0.24
CA ILE A 78 -8.33 -8.43 0.20
C ILE A 78 -6.87 -8.89 0.28
N VAL A 79 -5.99 -8.39 -0.60
CA VAL A 79 -4.58 -8.76 -0.57
C VAL A 79 -3.78 -8.11 0.57
N GLY A 80 -4.40 -7.25 1.39
CA GLY A 80 -3.77 -6.53 2.51
C GLY A 80 -2.88 -7.40 3.43
N PRO A 81 -3.35 -8.56 3.93
CA PRO A 81 -2.53 -9.53 4.68
C PRO A 81 -1.23 -9.93 3.99
N ILE A 82 -1.32 -10.27 2.69
CA ILE A 82 -0.19 -10.70 1.86
C ILE A 82 0.77 -9.54 1.68
N ILE A 83 0.26 -8.34 1.39
CA ILE A 83 1.09 -7.15 1.22
C ILE A 83 1.80 -6.80 2.53
N GLY A 84 1.15 -6.95 3.69
CA GLY A 84 1.77 -6.76 5.00
C GLY A 84 2.98 -7.67 5.21
N LEU A 85 2.93 -8.91 4.73
CA LEU A 85 4.08 -9.81 4.70
C LEU A 85 5.21 -9.25 3.81
N PHE A 86 4.90 -8.77 2.61
CA PHE A 86 5.89 -8.16 1.71
C PHE A 86 6.50 -6.90 2.28
N VAL A 87 5.72 -6.05 2.94
CA VAL A 87 6.22 -4.84 3.62
C VAL A 87 7.19 -5.21 4.74
N ASN A 88 6.89 -6.25 5.52
CA ASN A 88 7.74 -6.70 6.61
C ASN A 88 9.06 -7.33 6.12
N THR A 89 9.08 -7.93 4.94
CA THR A 89 10.27 -8.63 4.40
C THR A 89 11.11 -7.73 3.48
N CYS A 90 10.49 -6.99 2.57
CA CYS A 90 11.15 -6.20 1.54
C CYS A 90 11.17 -4.69 1.84
N GLY A 91 10.36 -4.23 2.80
CA GLY A 91 10.20 -2.82 3.15
C GLY A 91 9.22 -2.07 2.24
N CYS A 92 8.64 -0.98 2.75
CA CYS A 92 7.61 -0.18 2.07
C CYS A 92 8.04 0.29 0.67
N ARG A 93 9.27 0.83 0.53
CA ARG A 93 9.80 1.34 -0.75
C ARG A 93 9.75 0.30 -1.88
N LYS A 94 10.27 -0.91 -1.64
CA LYS A 94 10.34 -1.94 -2.68
C LYS A 94 8.94 -2.45 -3.01
N THR A 95 8.10 -2.65 -2.00
CA THR A 95 6.72 -3.09 -2.19
C THR A 95 5.91 -2.10 -3.05
N THR A 96 6.06 -0.80 -2.81
CA THR A 96 5.38 0.24 -3.61
C THR A 96 5.88 0.30 -5.05
N ILE A 97 7.20 0.19 -5.28
CA ILE A 97 7.76 0.18 -6.65
C ILE A 97 7.25 -1.03 -7.43
N ILE A 98 7.29 -2.22 -6.83
CA ILE A 98 6.75 -3.43 -7.45
C ILE A 98 5.25 -3.29 -7.71
N GLY A 99 4.51 -2.77 -6.74
CA GLY A 99 3.08 -2.50 -6.89
C GLY A 99 2.78 -1.55 -8.04
N GLY A 100 3.55 -0.47 -8.19
CA GLY A 100 3.42 0.48 -9.29
C GLY A 100 3.63 -0.15 -10.67
N LEU A 101 4.66 -0.99 -10.82
CA LEU A 101 4.91 -1.73 -12.06
C LEU A 101 3.78 -2.71 -12.38
N VAL A 102 3.30 -3.45 -11.37
CA VAL A 102 2.20 -4.42 -11.54
C VAL A 102 0.89 -3.71 -11.89
N THR A 103 0.60 -2.57 -11.27
CA THR A 103 -0.57 -1.73 -11.61
C THR A 103 -0.48 -1.24 -13.04
N ALA A 104 0.65 -0.63 -13.43
CA ALA A 104 0.86 -0.14 -14.79
C ALA A 104 0.71 -1.27 -15.83
N LEU A 105 1.25 -2.45 -15.53
CA LEU A 105 1.10 -3.64 -16.36
C LEU A 105 -0.37 -4.07 -16.46
N GLY A 106 -1.10 -4.13 -15.35
CA GLY A 106 -2.53 -4.48 -15.34
C GLY A 106 -3.33 -3.55 -16.26
N TRP A 107 -3.17 -2.23 -16.11
CA TRP A 107 -3.81 -1.22 -16.97
C TRP A 107 -3.44 -1.38 -18.45
N THR A 108 -2.15 -1.58 -18.74
CA THR A 108 -1.64 -1.68 -20.12
C THR A 108 -2.13 -2.96 -20.80
N VAL A 109 -2.07 -4.10 -20.10
CA VAL A 109 -2.51 -5.40 -20.63
C VAL A 109 -4.02 -5.38 -20.89
N SER A 110 -4.80 -4.74 -20.02
CA SER A 110 -6.25 -4.60 -20.19
C SER A 110 -6.67 -3.84 -21.45
N ALA A 111 -5.82 -2.99 -22.02
CA ALA A 111 -6.10 -2.33 -23.30
C ALA A 111 -6.25 -3.33 -24.47
N TYR A 112 -5.66 -4.51 -24.37
CA TYR A 112 -5.72 -5.57 -25.38
C TYR A 112 -6.84 -6.58 -25.11
N ALA A 113 -7.77 -6.27 -24.20
CA ALA A 113 -8.86 -7.18 -23.86
C ALA A 113 -9.81 -7.41 -25.04
N THR A 114 -10.05 -8.69 -25.32
CA THR A 114 -11.00 -9.16 -26.35
C THR A 114 -12.36 -9.55 -25.77
N ASN A 115 -12.45 -9.74 -24.46
CA ASN A 115 -13.69 -10.08 -23.74
C ASN A 115 -13.64 -9.62 -22.28
N VAL A 116 -14.80 -9.64 -21.61
CA VAL A 116 -14.96 -9.24 -20.20
C VAL A 116 -14.15 -10.12 -19.23
N TYR A 117 -14.05 -11.43 -19.50
CA TYR A 117 -13.29 -12.35 -18.66
C TYR A 117 -11.78 -12.04 -18.66
N TYR A 118 -11.26 -11.57 -19.78
CA TYR A 118 -9.88 -11.08 -19.87
C TYR A 118 -9.67 -9.86 -18.97
N LEU A 119 -10.66 -8.96 -18.88
CA LEU A 119 -10.61 -7.80 -17.97
C LEU A 119 -10.70 -8.22 -16.49
N PHE A 120 -11.40 -9.31 -16.15
CA PHE A 120 -11.39 -9.81 -14.77
C PHE A 120 -9.99 -10.17 -14.30
N ILE A 121 -9.18 -10.80 -15.17
CA ILE A 121 -7.82 -11.26 -14.81
C ILE A 121 -6.78 -10.15 -14.99
N SER A 122 -6.81 -9.42 -16.10
CA SER A 122 -5.84 -8.34 -16.35
C SER A 122 -6.09 -7.12 -15.47
N PHE A 123 -7.33 -6.65 -15.41
CA PHE A 123 -7.68 -5.44 -14.67
C PHE A 123 -8.02 -5.75 -13.21
N GLY A 124 -9.03 -6.60 -12.97
CA GLY A 124 -9.54 -6.92 -11.63
C GLY A 124 -8.46 -7.51 -10.71
N VAL A 125 -8.13 -8.76 -11.00
CA VAL A 125 -6.79 -9.36 -11.01
C VAL A 125 -5.55 -8.51 -10.71
N THR A 126 -4.76 -8.37 -11.77
CA THR A 126 -3.40 -7.84 -11.73
C THR A 126 -3.35 -6.39 -11.28
N ALA A 127 -4.20 -5.51 -11.82
CA ALA A 127 -4.19 -4.10 -11.40
C ALA A 127 -4.65 -3.93 -9.94
N GLY A 128 -5.58 -4.76 -9.46
CA GLY A 128 -5.99 -4.77 -8.05
C GLY A 128 -4.86 -5.19 -7.10
N VAL A 129 -4.13 -6.27 -7.42
CA VAL A 129 -2.96 -6.70 -6.60
C VAL A 129 -1.89 -5.60 -6.56
N GLY A 130 -1.53 -5.05 -7.72
CA GLY A 130 -0.54 -3.96 -7.80
C GLY A 130 -0.98 -2.72 -7.02
N SER A 131 -2.26 -2.36 -7.13
CA SER A 131 -2.86 -1.23 -6.43
C SER A 131 -2.76 -1.42 -4.91
N GLY A 132 -3.07 -2.61 -4.40
CA GLY A 132 -2.92 -2.92 -2.99
C GLY A 132 -1.47 -2.80 -2.52
N MET A 133 -0.52 -3.32 -3.31
CA MET A 133 0.92 -3.29 -3.01
C MET A 133 1.48 -1.87 -2.91
N ALA A 134 0.92 -0.89 -3.61
CA ALA A 134 1.32 0.50 -3.49
C ALA A 134 0.50 1.29 -2.45
N TYR A 135 -0.79 0.98 -2.31
CA TYR A 135 -1.70 1.64 -1.37
C TYR A 135 -1.36 1.35 0.10
N LEU A 136 -1.14 0.07 0.47
CA LEU A 136 -0.92 -0.28 1.88
C LEU A 136 0.34 0.37 2.46
N PRO A 137 1.52 0.35 1.79
CA PRO A 137 2.69 1.05 2.29
C PRO A 137 2.49 2.57 2.41
N ALA A 138 1.67 3.18 1.54
CA ALA A 138 1.36 4.62 1.61
C ALA A 138 0.63 5.02 2.88
N VAL A 139 -0.27 4.16 3.37
CA VAL A 139 -0.94 4.34 4.66
C VAL A 139 0.01 4.07 5.82
N VAL A 140 0.78 2.99 5.75
CA VAL A 140 1.70 2.59 6.83
C VAL A 140 2.80 3.64 7.06
N MET A 141 3.40 4.16 5.99
CA MET A 141 4.50 5.12 6.08
C MET A 141 4.08 6.44 6.72
N VAL A 142 2.89 6.96 6.37
CA VAL A 142 2.36 8.18 7.02
C VAL A 142 2.16 7.95 8.52
N GLY A 143 1.60 6.80 8.90
CA GLY A 143 1.41 6.44 10.30
C GLY A 143 2.71 6.19 11.09
N GLN A 144 3.83 5.92 10.41
CA GLN A 144 5.15 5.74 11.04
C GLN A 144 5.91 7.05 11.21
N TYR A 145 5.69 8.03 10.33
CA TYR A 145 6.38 9.32 10.34
C TYR A 145 5.68 10.40 11.18
N PHE A 146 4.38 10.25 11.43
CA PHE A 146 3.62 11.17 12.27
C PHE A 146 3.19 10.52 13.58
N GLN A 147 3.47 11.18 14.71
CA GLN A 147 3.08 10.74 16.04
C GLN A 147 2.04 11.69 16.64
N LYS A 148 2.30 13.00 16.62
CA LYS A 148 1.42 14.01 17.23
C LYS A 148 0.26 14.43 16.33
N ARG A 149 0.45 14.44 15.01
CA ARG A 149 -0.56 14.88 14.01
C ARG A 149 -0.92 13.77 13.04
N ARG A 150 -1.05 12.55 13.55
CA ARG A 150 -1.17 11.35 12.74
C ARG A 150 -2.49 11.32 11.98
N ALA A 151 -3.61 11.68 12.61
CA ALA A 151 -4.90 11.64 11.94
C ALA A 151 -5.01 12.75 10.88
N LEU A 152 -4.47 13.94 11.14
CA LEU A 152 -4.38 15.01 10.16
C LEU A 152 -3.51 14.63 8.96
N ALA A 153 -2.32 14.06 9.20
CA ALA A 153 -1.43 13.65 8.11
C ALA A 153 -2.06 12.55 7.25
N GLN A 154 -2.75 11.59 7.88
CA GLN A 154 -3.50 10.55 7.18
C GLN A 154 -4.72 11.11 6.44
N GLY A 155 -5.42 12.09 7.03
CA GLY A 155 -6.51 12.81 6.39
C GLY A 155 -6.02 13.55 5.14
N LEU A 156 -4.91 14.27 5.26
CA LEU A 156 -4.31 15.02 4.16
C LEU A 156 -3.86 14.10 3.01
N SER A 157 -3.15 13.00 3.30
CA SER A 157 -2.75 12.05 2.26
C SER A 157 -3.96 11.43 1.55
N THR A 158 -4.99 11.05 2.30
CA THR A 158 -6.18 10.40 1.73
C THR A 158 -7.14 11.36 1.03
N THR A 159 -6.97 12.68 1.14
CA THR A 159 -7.70 13.66 0.30
C THR A 159 -7.37 13.50 -1.19
N GLY A 160 -6.20 12.94 -1.51
CA GLY A 160 -5.78 12.63 -2.87
C GLY A 160 -6.78 11.76 -3.62
N THR A 161 -7.57 10.93 -2.93
CA THR A 161 -8.64 10.15 -3.59
C THR A 161 -9.67 11.06 -4.25
N GLY A 162 -10.18 12.09 -3.56
CA GLY A 162 -11.19 12.99 -4.14
C GLY A 162 -10.64 13.82 -5.30
N PHE A 163 -9.44 14.38 -5.12
CA PHE A 163 -8.76 15.13 -6.16
C PHE A 163 -8.46 14.27 -7.40
N GLY A 164 -8.01 13.04 -7.17
CA GLY A 164 -7.73 12.06 -8.22
C GLY A 164 -8.98 11.57 -8.93
N THR A 165 -10.09 11.36 -8.23
CA THR A 165 -11.37 11.03 -8.90
C THR A 165 -11.73 12.12 -9.90
N PHE A 166 -11.69 13.39 -9.49
CA PHE A 166 -12.02 14.50 -10.38
C PHE A 166 -11.11 14.58 -11.61
N ILE A 167 -9.79 14.61 -11.39
CA ILE A 167 -8.81 14.73 -12.49
C ILE A 167 -8.87 13.52 -13.40
N THR A 168 -8.86 12.31 -12.84
CA THR A 168 -8.88 11.08 -13.64
C THR A 168 -10.20 10.91 -14.38
N THR A 169 -11.33 11.36 -13.82
CA THR A 169 -12.60 11.38 -14.55
C THR A 169 -12.55 12.29 -15.77
N VAL A 170 -12.10 13.54 -15.61
CA VAL A 170 -11.97 14.47 -16.75
C VAL A 170 -10.99 13.93 -17.79
N LEU A 171 -9.84 13.41 -17.33
CA LEU A 171 -8.82 12.85 -18.20
C LEU A 171 -9.32 11.63 -18.98
N LEU A 172 -9.93 10.65 -18.31
CA LEU A 172 -10.45 9.45 -18.97
C LEU A 172 -11.60 9.78 -19.92
N LYS A 173 -12.50 10.71 -19.58
CA LYS A 173 -13.56 11.17 -20.49
C LYS A 173 -12.95 11.72 -21.79
N TYR A 174 -11.98 12.62 -21.66
CA TYR A 174 -11.29 13.20 -22.82
C TYR A 174 -10.55 12.13 -23.65
N LEU A 175 -9.79 11.25 -23.00
CA LEU A 175 -9.05 10.20 -23.68
C LEU A 175 -9.95 9.19 -24.39
N CYS A 176 -11.09 8.81 -23.80
CA CYS A 176 -12.04 7.91 -24.44
C CYS A 176 -12.67 8.53 -25.69
N ILE A 177 -13.00 9.83 -25.65
CA ILE A 177 -13.61 10.53 -26.81
C ILE A 177 -12.62 10.62 -27.98
N GLU A 178 -11.37 11.00 -27.72
CA GLU A 178 -10.38 11.24 -28.78
C GLU A 178 -9.69 9.96 -29.27
N TYR A 179 -9.37 9.03 -28.37
CA TYR A 179 -8.51 7.87 -28.68
C TYR A 179 -9.16 6.51 -28.42
N GLY A 180 -10.38 6.49 -27.87
CA GLY A 180 -11.07 5.27 -27.44
C GLY A 180 -10.55 4.72 -26.11
N TRP A 181 -11.33 3.83 -25.49
CA TRP A 181 -11.05 3.28 -24.16
C TRP A 181 -9.74 2.48 -24.09
N ARG A 182 -9.37 1.76 -25.17
CA ARG A 182 -8.14 0.96 -25.23
C ARG A 182 -6.89 1.83 -25.08
N SER A 183 -6.80 2.89 -25.87
CA SER A 183 -5.71 3.87 -25.82
C SER A 183 -5.71 4.62 -24.49
N ALA A 184 -6.90 4.96 -23.97
CA ALA A 184 -7.03 5.58 -22.66
C ALA A 184 -6.42 4.71 -21.54
N MET A 185 -6.66 3.40 -21.55
CA MET A 185 -6.07 2.47 -20.59
C MET A 185 -4.54 2.37 -20.71
N LEU A 186 -3.99 2.40 -21.93
CA LEU A 186 -2.52 2.43 -22.14
C LEU A 186 -1.89 3.69 -21.55
N ILE A 187 -2.46 4.85 -21.87
CA ILE A 187 -1.96 6.15 -21.38
C ILE A 187 -2.07 6.20 -19.85
N HIS A 188 -3.18 5.72 -19.28
CA HIS A 188 -3.36 5.67 -17.83
C HIS A 188 -2.42 4.68 -17.16
N GLY A 189 -2.11 3.56 -17.81
CA GLY A 189 -1.05 2.64 -17.40
C GLY A 189 0.32 3.31 -17.31
N ALA A 190 0.67 4.15 -18.30
CA ALA A 190 1.90 4.94 -18.27
C ALA A 190 1.90 5.98 -17.13
N ILE A 191 0.76 6.64 -16.88
CA ILE A 191 0.61 7.56 -15.75
C ILE A 191 0.84 6.83 -14.42
N ASN A 192 0.34 5.61 -14.27
CA ASN A 192 0.53 4.78 -13.08
C ASN A 192 1.99 4.38 -12.82
N LEU A 193 2.90 4.46 -13.80
CA LEU A 193 4.34 4.25 -13.54
C LEU A 193 4.92 5.30 -12.58
N ASN A 194 4.28 6.47 -12.43
CA ASN A 194 4.66 7.47 -11.43
C ASN A 194 4.53 6.94 -9.98
N LEU A 195 3.81 5.83 -9.75
CA LEU A 195 3.81 5.13 -8.47
C LEU A 195 5.21 4.64 -8.09
N CYS A 196 6.07 4.31 -9.06
CA CYS A 196 7.46 3.91 -8.80
C CYS A 196 8.28 5.08 -8.24
N VAL A 197 8.06 6.29 -8.78
CA VAL A 197 8.69 7.52 -8.27
C VAL A 197 8.22 7.77 -6.84
N CYS A 198 6.91 7.68 -6.59
CA CYS A 198 6.35 7.82 -5.24
C CYS A 198 6.93 6.78 -4.26
N GLY A 199 7.10 5.53 -4.70
CA GLY A 199 7.75 4.49 -3.92
C GLY A 199 9.22 4.79 -3.61
N ALA A 200 9.95 5.41 -4.55
CA ALA A 200 11.33 5.84 -4.32
C ALA A 200 11.44 6.93 -3.23
N LEU A 201 10.43 7.80 -3.09
CA LEU A 201 10.36 8.82 -2.04
C LEU A 201 10.13 8.23 -0.63
N MET A 202 9.62 7.00 -0.52
CA MET A 202 9.33 6.34 0.76
C MET A 202 10.60 5.85 1.45
N ARG A 203 11.37 6.76 2.05
CA ARG A 203 12.55 6.42 2.83
C ARG A 203 12.15 5.63 4.08
N PRO A 204 12.76 4.46 4.37
CA PRO A 204 12.50 3.74 5.61
C PRO A 204 12.84 4.64 6.80
N SER A 205 11.89 4.80 7.74
CA SER A 205 12.10 5.63 8.93
C SER A 205 13.19 5.01 9.82
N PRO A 206 14.17 5.81 10.30
CA PRO A 206 15.16 5.34 11.27
C PRO A 206 14.60 5.14 12.68
N ALA A 207 13.41 5.69 12.98
CA ALA A 207 12.95 5.90 14.36
C ALA A 207 12.08 4.78 14.95
N LEU A 208 11.67 3.80 14.15
CA LEU A 208 11.00 2.61 14.66
C LEU A 208 11.86 1.42 14.27
N PRO A 209 12.71 0.92 15.19
CA PRO A 209 13.25 -0.41 15.03
C PRO A 209 12.06 -1.31 14.77
N CYS A 210 12.06 -2.03 13.65
CA CYS A 210 11.31 -3.26 13.57
C CYS A 210 11.54 -3.96 14.92
N ARG A 211 10.48 -4.45 15.58
CA ARG A 211 10.41 -5.08 16.90
C ARG A 211 11.47 -6.19 17.21
N ARG A 212 12.49 -6.36 16.36
CA ARG A 212 13.78 -7.03 16.59
C ARG A 212 14.52 -6.54 17.84
N GLN A 213 14.47 -5.27 18.24
CA GLN A 213 15.22 -4.82 19.42
C GLN A 213 14.54 -5.11 20.77
N LEU A 214 13.22 -5.08 20.86
CA LEU A 214 12.51 -5.44 22.11
C LEU A 214 12.71 -6.92 22.49
N GLY A 215 12.68 -7.83 21.51
CA GLY A 215 12.93 -9.25 21.75
C GLY A 215 14.42 -9.58 22.01
N ASN A 216 15.35 -8.73 21.58
CA ASN A 216 16.77 -8.87 21.92
C ASN A 216 17.10 -8.22 23.27
N CYS A 217 16.43 -7.14 23.68
CA CYS A 217 16.56 -6.60 25.04
C CYS A 217 15.97 -7.58 26.07
N GLU A 218 14.80 -8.17 25.82
CA GLU A 218 14.25 -9.22 26.70
C GLU A 218 15.17 -10.44 26.79
N LYS A 219 15.82 -10.84 25.68
CA LYS A 219 16.77 -11.97 25.69
C LYS A 219 18.10 -11.64 26.37
N ASN A 220 18.62 -10.43 26.17
CA ASN A 220 19.89 -10.01 26.76
C ASN A 220 19.74 -9.74 28.26
N GLU A 221 18.60 -9.17 28.70
CA GLU A 221 18.29 -9.00 30.13
C GLU A 221 17.96 -10.32 30.84
N CYS A 222 17.38 -11.30 30.13
CA CYS A 222 17.26 -12.67 30.65
C CYS A 222 18.62 -13.36 30.73
N ASN A 223 19.49 -13.21 29.73
CA ASN A 223 20.84 -13.80 29.75
C ASN A 223 21.74 -13.17 30.82
N GLU A 224 21.72 -11.85 31.01
CA GLU A 224 22.50 -11.18 32.08
C GLU A 224 22.02 -11.55 33.48
N LYS A 225 20.75 -11.94 33.65
CA LYS A 225 20.23 -12.47 34.91
C LYS A 225 20.61 -13.93 35.14
N PHE A 226 20.76 -14.72 34.09
CA PHE A 226 21.25 -16.10 34.20
C PHE A 226 22.77 -16.19 34.40
N GLU A 227 23.54 -15.21 33.90
CA GLU A 227 25.01 -15.23 34.00
C GLU A 227 25.55 -14.70 35.35
N LYS A 228 24.70 -14.05 36.16
CA LYS A 228 25.07 -13.54 37.49
C LYS A 228 24.73 -14.46 38.66
N ASP A 229 23.97 -15.53 38.42
CA ASP A 229 23.51 -16.45 39.49
C ASP A 229 24.32 -17.76 39.58
N ASP A 230 25.25 -18.04 38.68
CA ASP A 230 26.14 -19.22 38.74
C ASP A 230 27.62 -18.83 38.84
N ILE A 231 28.05 -18.42 40.04
CA ILE A 231 29.46 -18.45 40.44
C ILE A 231 29.62 -19.55 41.50
N GLY A 232 30.13 -20.70 41.10
CA GLY A 232 30.56 -21.74 42.03
C GLY A 232 31.09 -23.02 41.37
N GLN A 233 32.43 -23.10 41.24
CA GLN A 233 33.27 -24.33 41.14
C GLN A 233 33.04 -25.22 39.88
N SER A 234 34.00 -25.86 39.21
CA SER A 234 35.46 -25.98 39.26
C SER A 234 35.90 -26.79 38.01
N GLU A 235 37.13 -26.51 37.53
CA GLU A 235 38.05 -27.43 36.82
C GLU A 235 37.90 -27.79 35.31
N PHE A 236 38.93 -27.34 34.56
CA PHE A 236 39.81 -28.09 33.63
C PHE A 236 39.19 -28.54 32.27
N THR A 237 39.70 -28.27 31.05
CA THR A 237 41.07 -28.07 30.53
C THR A 237 41.06 -27.61 29.06
N GLY A 238 42.11 -26.89 28.63
CA GLY A 238 42.70 -26.98 27.28
C GLY A 238 42.36 -25.81 26.32
N CYS A 239 43.13 -24.71 26.33
CA CYS A 239 44.30 -24.45 25.47
C CYS A 239 43.96 -24.37 23.96
N PHE A 240 44.26 -23.32 23.18
CA PHE A 240 45.35 -22.35 23.23
C PHE A 240 44.99 -21.16 22.29
N ASP A 241 45.21 -19.92 22.75
CA ASP A 241 45.21 -18.68 21.97
C ASP A 241 46.38 -18.64 20.96
N THR A 242 46.32 -17.89 19.86
CA THR A 242 46.95 -16.55 19.65
C THR A 242 47.29 -16.49 18.15
N ASP A 243 47.48 -15.38 17.43
CA ASP A 243 47.26 -13.95 17.60
C ASP A 243 47.45 -13.32 16.21
N ALA A 244 47.00 -12.07 16.08
CA ALA A 244 47.28 -11.15 14.99
C ALA A 244 48.79 -10.87 14.79
N ILE A 245 49.18 -10.42 13.59
CA ILE A 245 50.37 -9.58 13.41
C ILE A 245 50.04 -8.41 12.46
N GLU A 246 50.47 -7.24 12.92
CA GLU A 246 50.41 -5.87 12.39
C GLU A 246 51.30 -5.58 11.16
N GLU A 247 51.13 -4.33 10.71
CA GLU A 247 51.76 -3.54 9.65
C GLU A 247 53.30 -3.40 9.66
N ALA A 248 53.85 -3.16 8.46
CA ALA A 248 55.00 -2.31 8.09
C ALA A 248 54.93 -2.17 6.55
N GLY A 249 55.24 -1.09 5.81
CA GLY A 249 56.08 0.09 6.00
C GLY A 249 56.93 0.27 4.72
N ASP A 250 56.71 1.38 4.00
CA ASP A 250 57.59 2.17 3.12
C ASP A 250 58.12 1.69 1.71
N ASP A 251 57.77 2.53 0.73
CA ASP A 251 58.61 3.21 -0.30
C ASP A 251 59.08 2.61 -1.67
N GLU A 252 58.88 3.49 -2.67
CA GLU A 252 59.62 3.79 -3.93
C GLU A 252 59.35 3.09 -5.30
N ASP A 253 58.86 3.96 -6.22
CA ASP A 253 59.29 4.25 -7.61
C ASP A 253 58.99 3.36 -8.85
N GLU A 254 58.15 3.96 -9.71
CA GLU A 254 58.36 4.28 -11.15
C GLU A 254 58.81 3.19 -12.16
N GLN A 255 57.93 2.84 -13.12
CA GLN A 255 58.11 2.97 -14.59
C GLN A 255 57.23 2.00 -15.42
N SER A 256 56.49 2.56 -16.37
CA SER A 256 55.98 1.92 -17.61
C SER A 256 57.04 2.15 -18.71
N PRO A 257 57.23 1.32 -19.77
CA PRO A 257 56.26 0.98 -20.86
C PRO A 257 56.59 -0.41 -21.52
N PRO A 258 56.38 -0.77 -22.83
CA PRO A 258 55.64 -0.19 -23.95
C PRO A 258 54.71 -1.18 -24.72
N GLN A 259 54.10 -0.65 -25.79
CA GLN A 259 52.82 -1.00 -26.39
C GLN A 259 52.90 -1.79 -27.72
N ASP A 260 53.95 -2.57 -27.98
CA ASP A 260 54.20 -3.14 -29.31
C ASP A 260 54.34 -4.67 -29.35
N GLN A 261 53.27 -5.44 -29.07
CA GLN A 261 53.15 -6.86 -29.49
C GLN A 261 51.69 -7.33 -29.73
N ILE A 262 50.78 -6.41 -30.06
CA ILE A 262 49.34 -6.75 -30.19
C ILE A 262 48.98 -7.40 -31.55
N SER A 263 49.88 -7.42 -32.54
CA SER A 263 49.49 -7.82 -33.92
C SER A 263 49.83 -9.26 -34.36
N GLU A 264 50.50 -10.09 -33.56
CA GLU A 264 50.89 -11.45 -34.01
C GLU A 264 50.37 -12.63 -33.16
N GLN A 265 49.73 -12.39 -32.00
CA GLN A 265 49.05 -13.46 -31.25
C GLN A 265 47.59 -13.70 -31.67
N MET A 266 47.07 -12.95 -32.66
CA MET A 266 45.66 -13.01 -33.07
C MET A 266 45.29 -14.14 -34.06
N LYS A 267 46.09 -15.21 -34.22
CA LYS A 267 45.74 -16.26 -35.21
C LYS A 267 45.81 -17.73 -34.79
N GLN A 268 46.09 -18.05 -33.52
CA GLN A 268 46.00 -19.43 -33.04
C GLN A 268 45.63 -19.50 -31.55
N LEU A 269 44.32 -19.51 -31.25
CA LEU A 269 43.69 -19.90 -29.98
C LEU A 269 42.18 -19.92 -30.28
N ASP A 270 41.73 -20.83 -31.13
CA ASP A 270 41.37 -22.23 -30.86
C ASP A 270 40.12 -22.35 -29.98
N SER A 271 39.10 -23.00 -30.54
CA SER A 271 37.68 -22.94 -30.24
C SER A 271 37.25 -23.54 -28.88
N ASN A 272 38.18 -23.71 -27.94
CA ASN A 272 37.98 -24.44 -26.69
C ASN A 272 37.65 -23.54 -25.47
N ASP A 273 37.92 -22.23 -25.53
CA ASP A 273 37.63 -21.32 -24.41
C ASP A 273 36.23 -20.71 -24.46
N THR A 274 35.60 -20.64 -25.64
CA THR A 274 34.22 -20.18 -25.79
C THR A 274 33.24 -21.18 -25.17
N ASP A 275 33.45 -22.48 -25.40
CA ASP A 275 32.63 -23.56 -24.81
C ASP A 275 32.86 -23.67 -23.29
N LYS A 276 34.09 -23.47 -22.80
CA LYS A 276 34.37 -23.46 -21.36
C LYS A 276 33.76 -22.25 -20.66
N MET A 277 33.80 -21.07 -21.27
CA MET A 277 33.14 -19.88 -20.75
C MET A 277 31.61 -20.05 -20.75
N GLU A 278 31.04 -20.62 -21.81
CA GLU A 278 29.60 -20.87 -21.91
C GLU A 278 29.12 -21.92 -20.89
N VAL A 279 29.92 -22.95 -20.62
CA VAL A 279 29.65 -23.95 -19.56
C VAL A 279 29.81 -23.36 -18.15
N VAL A 280 30.84 -22.55 -17.90
CA VAL A 280 31.04 -21.87 -16.60
C VAL A 280 29.93 -20.85 -16.32
N LEU A 281 29.44 -20.15 -17.34
CA LEU A 281 28.28 -19.27 -17.24
C LEU A 281 26.97 -20.07 -17.03
N ARG A 282 26.84 -21.28 -17.63
CA ARG A 282 25.66 -22.14 -17.43
C ARG A 282 25.58 -22.77 -16.04
N GLU A 283 26.71 -23.00 -15.37
CA GLU A 283 26.76 -23.69 -14.08
C GLU A 283 26.74 -22.75 -12.86
N LYS A 284 27.32 -21.54 -12.98
CA LYS A 284 27.44 -20.57 -11.87
C LYS A 284 26.19 -19.71 -11.67
N TYR A 285 25.43 -19.44 -12.74
CA TYR A 285 24.19 -18.65 -12.71
C TYR A 285 22.98 -19.34 -12.04
N PRO A 286 22.69 -20.65 -12.25
CA PRO A 286 21.55 -21.29 -11.60
C PRO A 286 21.76 -21.41 -10.09
N VAL A 287 23.00 -21.61 -9.62
CA VAL A 287 23.31 -21.73 -8.19
C VAL A 287 23.15 -20.39 -7.47
N SER A 288 23.50 -19.28 -8.10
CA SER A 288 23.32 -17.94 -7.51
C SER A 288 21.84 -17.56 -7.46
N ILE A 289 21.06 -17.84 -8.52
CA ILE A 289 19.61 -17.63 -8.54
C ILE A 289 18.91 -18.55 -7.54
N LEU A 290 19.26 -19.82 -7.46
CA LEU A 290 18.73 -20.76 -6.46
C LEU A 290 19.07 -20.34 -5.03
N LYS A 291 20.28 -19.82 -4.76
CA LYS A 291 20.63 -19.25 -3.46
C LYS A 291 19.83 -17.98 -3.17
N THR A 292 19.64 -17.09 -4.14
CA THR A 292 18.78 -15.90 -3.98
C THR A 292 17.34 -16.29 -3.72
N ILE A 293 16.77 -17.23 -4.48
CA ILE A 293 15.41 -17.75 -4.29
C ILE A 293 15.29 -18.46 -2.95
N SER A 294 16.26 -19.27 -2.55
CA SER A 294 16.28 -19.96 -1.24
C SER A 294 16.35 -18.97 -0.09
N HIS A 295 17.21 -17.94 -0.17
CA HIS A 295 17.31 -16.91 0.85
C HIS A 295 16.04 -16.04 0.93
N VAL A 296 15.44 -15.69 -0.21
CA VAL A 296 14.16 -14.97 -0.28
C VAL A 296 13.04 -15.84 0.30
N THR A 297 12.99 -17.12 -0.05
CA THR A 297 11.98 -18.09 0.44
C THR A 297 12.10 -18.29 1.95
N SER A 298 13.33 -18.40 2.47
CA SER A 298 13.59 -18.51 3.92
C SER A 298 13.15 -17.24 4.66
N ASN A 299 13.49 -16.06 4.13
CA ASN A 299 13.05 -14.77 4.70
C ASN A 299 11.52 -14.61 4.64
N MET A 300 10.88 -15.07 3.56
CA MET A 300 9.43 -15.09 3.43
C MET A 300 8.79 -16.04 4.45
N LYS A 301 9.35 -17.24 4.66
CA LYS A 301 8.84 -18.21 5.64
C LYS A 301 8.95 -17.69 7.07
N LEU A 302 10.07 -17.06 7.43
CA LEU A 302 10.27 -16.42 8.73
C LEU A 302 9.33 -15.22 8.91
N GLY A 303 9.19 -14.39 7.87
CA GLY A 303 8.24 -13.28 7.84
C GLY A 303 6.80 -13.76 8.03
N PHE A 304 6.43 -14.86 7.37
CA PHE A 304 5.10 -15.45 7.43
C PHE A 304 4.78 -15.93 8.83
N TRP A 305 5.68 -16.67 9.49
CA TRP A 305 5.45 -17.14 10.87
C TRP A 305 5.34 -16.00 11.88
N LYS A 306 6.14 -14.93 11.72
CA LYS A 306 6.01 -13.72 12.55
C LYS A 306 4.69 -12.99 12.31
N TRP A 307 4.29 -12.85 11.05
CA TRP A 307 3.01 -12.26 10.68
C TRP A 307 1.84 -13.09 11.23
N TYR A 308 1.85 -14.41 11.01
CA TYR A 308 0.82 -15.35 11.44
C TYR A 308 0.65 -15.37 12.97
N SER A 309 1.75 -15.52 13.72
CA SER A 309 1.72 -15.50 15.19
C SER A 309 1.27 -14.15 15.77
N GLY A 310 1.50 -13.04 15.06
CA GLY A 310 1.00 -11.73 15.47
C GLY A 310 -0.52 -11.60 15.38
N TYR A 311 -1.15 -12.15 14.34
CA TYR A 311 -2.60 -12.08 14.15
C TYR A 311 -3.36 -13.18 14.89
N PHE A 312 -2.83 -14.41 14.88
CA PHE A 312 -3.52 -15.61 15.37
C PHE A 312 -2.87 -16.26 16.60
N GLY A 313 -1.86 -15.64 17.21
CA GLY A 313 -1.20 -16.16 18.42
C GLY A 313 -1.99 -15.90 19.72
N ASN A 314 -1.38 -16.23 20.86
CA ASN A 314 -2.01 -16.20 22.20
C ASN A 314 -2.50 -14.82 22.68
N LYS A 315 -2.13 -13.72 22.00
CA LYS A 315 -2.70 -12.38 22.16
C LYS A 315 -3.29 -11.90 20.83
N SER A 316 -4.18 -12.70 20.25
CA SER A 316 -4.80 -12.41 18.96
C SER A 316 -5.59 -11.10 19.03
N LEU A 317 -5.42 -10.26 18.00
CA LEU A 317 -6.24 -9.06 17.81
C LEU A 317 -7.74 -9.39 17.77
N PHE A 318 -8.09 -10.58 17.28
CA PHE A 318 -9.45 -11.09 17.23
C PHE A 318 -10.01 -11.50 18.60
N SER A 319 -9.20 -11.56 19.66
CA SER A 319 -9.73 -11.73 21.03
C SER A 319 -10.35 -10.42 21.57
N ASN A 320 -10.08 -9.27 20.95
CA ASN A 320 -10.63 -7.99 21.37
C ASN A 320 -12.04 -7.77 20.79
N ARG A 321 -13.04 -7.71 21.68
CA ARG A 321 -14.45 -7.50 21.31
C ARG A 321 -14.68 -6.20 20.52
N LEU A 322 -13.97 -5.11 20.87
CA LEU A 322 -14.07 -3.83 20.15
C LEU A 322 -13.57 -3.95 18.71
N PHE A 323 -12.50 -4.72 18.50
CA PHE A 323 -11.97 -4.97 17.17
C PHE A 323 -12.94 -5.80 16.32
N ILE A 324 -13.53 -6.86 16.88
CA ILE A 324 -14.55 -7.66 16.19
C ILE A 324 -15.75 -6.79 15.79
N SER A 325 -16.30 -6.01 16.73
CA SER A 325 -17.44 -5.12 16.43
C SER A 325 -17.10 -4.10 15.34
N PHE A 326 -15.86 -3.57 15.33
CA PHE A 326 -15.40 -2.69 14.27
C PHE A 326 -15.33 -3.38 12.90
N VAL A 327 -14.82 -4.62 12.83
CA VAL A 327 -14.75 -5.38 11.57
C VAL A 327 -16.15 -5.66 11.01
N PHE A 328 -17.09 -6.07 11.86
CA PHE A 328 -18.49 -6.27 11.44
C PHE A 328 -19.12 -4.98 10.93
N TRP A 329 -18.95 -3.87 11.65
CA TRP A 329 -19.44 -2.58 11.20
C TRP A 329 -18.83 -2.15 9.86
N ALA A 330 -17.51 -2.27 9.71
CA ALA A 330 -16.80 -1.87 8.50
C ALA A 330 -17.35 -2.61 7.28
N LEU A 331 -17.66 -3.89 7.40
CA LEU A 331 -18.25 -4.68 6.33
C LEU A 331 -19.55 -4.05 5.78
N PHE A 332 -20.47 -3.65 6.67
CA PHE A 332 -21.73 -3.02 6.24
C PHE A 332 -21.53 -1.60 5.71
N ALA A 333 -20.62 -0.83 6.31
CA ALA A 333 -20.29 0.51 5.83
C ALA A 333 -19.70 0.51 4.41
N TYR A 334 -18.89 -0.51 4.06
CA TYR A 334 -18.32 -0.64 2.71
C TYR A 334 -19.36 -1.03 1.66
N CYS A 335 -20.37 -1.84 2.02
CA CYS A 335 -21.45 -2.21 1.11
C CYS A 335 -22.23 -0.99 0.61
N SER A 336 -22.45 0.03 1.45
CA SER A 336 -23.18 1.24 1.06
C SER A 336 -22.32 2.30 0.36
N PHE A 337 -21.02 2.34 0.64
CA PHE A 337 -20.15 3.42 0.16
C PHE A 337 -19.81 3.35 -1.33
N VAL A 338 -19.56 2.15 -1.88
CA VAL A 338 -18.98 2.02 -3.24
C VAL A 338 -20.05 2.05 -4.34
N ILE A 339 -21.25 1.52 -4.06
CA ILE A 339 -22.33 1.36 -5.05
C ILE A 339 -22.73 2.70 -5.70
N PRO A 340 -22.94 3.81 -4.96
CA PRO A 340 -23.35 5.08 -5.56
C PRO A 340 -22.34 5.63 -6.56
N PHE A 341 -21.03 5.46 -6.35
CA PHE A 341 -20.01 5.99 -7.26
C PHE A 341 -19.98 5.25 -8.60
N ILE A 342 -20.14 3.92 -8.59
CA ILE A 342 -20.11 3.11 -9.80
C ILE A 342 -21.33 3.42 -10.67
N HIS A 343 -22.51 3.57 -10.07
CA HIS A 343 -23.76 3.79 -10.79
C HIS A 343 -24.12 5.27 -10.99
N LEU A 344 -23.33 6.21 -10.45
CA LEU A 344 -23.62 7.64 -10.55
C LEU A 344 -23.84 8.12 -12.00
N PRO A 345 -22.95 7.77 -12.97
CA PRO A 345 -23.14 8.21 -14.35
C PRO A 345 -24.42 7.65 -14.99
N GLU A 346 -24.80 6.41 -14.64
CA GLU A 346 -26.03 5.78 -15.12
C GLU A 346 -27.27 6.47 -14.53
N ILE A 347 -27.24 6.83 -13.25
CA ILE A 347 -28.32 7.55 -12.57
C ILE A 347 -28.53 8.93 -13.20
N VAL A 348 -27.46 9.68 -13.47
CA VAL A 348 -27.55 11.00 -14.13
C VAL A 348 -28.29 10.89 -15.47
N LYS A 349 -27.92 9.87 -16.28
CA LYS A 349 -28.54 9.62 -17.58
C LYS A 349 -30.01 9.19 -17.46
N LEU A 350 -30.35 8.37 -16.46
CA LEU A 350 -31.72 7.89 -16.23
C LEU A 350 -32.70 9.01 -15.86
N TYR A 351 -32.25 10.01 -15.11
CA TYR A 351 -33.10 11.13 -14.69
C TYR A 351 -33.02 12.35 -15.62
N GLY A 352 -32.23 12.29 -16.70
CA GLY A 352 -32.12 13.37 -17.68
C GLY A 352 -31.34 14.59 -17.18
N PHE A 353 -30.44 14.41 -16.20
CA PHE A 353 -29.62 15.49 -15.64
C PHE A 353 -28.29 15.68 -16.40
N ASP A 354 -28.19 15.22 -17.65
CA ASP A 354 -26.95 15.25 -18.42
C ASP A 354 -26.41 16.68 -18.62
N GLU A 355 -27.29 17.64 -18.95
CA GLU A 355 -26.90 19.05 -19.13
C GLU A 355 -26.41 19.73 -17.84
N GLU A 356 -26.94 19.32 -16.68
CA GLU A 356 -26.54 19.86 -15.38
C GLU A 356 -25.23 19.21 -14.90
N ASN A 357 -25.09 17.89 -15.10
CA ASN A 357 -23.90 17.15 -14.75
C ASN A 357 -22.70 17.49 -15.65
N ASP A 358 -22.92 17.93 -16.88
CA ASP A 358 -21.85 18.45 -17.73
C ASP A 358 -21.33 19.82 -17.25
N LYS A 359 -22.15 20.62 -16.54
CA LYS A 359 -21.71 21.90 -15.94
C LYS A 359 -20.94 21.68 -14.64
N ILE A 360 -21.49 20.90 -13.71
CA ILE A 360 -20.84 20.53 -12.46
C ILE A 360 -21.07 19.03 -12.24
N PRO A 361 -20.06 18.18 -12.49
CA PRO A 361 -20.22 16.74 -12.31
C PRO A 361 -20.54 16.42 -10.86
N LEU A 362 -21.56 15.61 -10.61
CA LEU A 362 -22.02 15.25 -9.26
C LEU A 362 -20.90 14.56 -8.45
N THR A 363 -20.02 13.83 -9.14
CA THR A 363 -18.77 13.27 -8.60
C THR A 363 -17.84 14.34 -8.01
N SER A 364 -17.81 15.54 -8.58
CA SER A 364 -16.99 16.68 -8.12
C SER A 364 -17.51 17.22 -6.79
N VAL A 365 -18.84 17.32 -6.62
CA VAL A 365 -19.45 17.76 -5.37
C VAL A 365 -19.10 16.80 -4.24
N ILE A 366 -19.26 15.50 -4.49
CA ILE A 366 -18.90 14.45 -3.53
C ILE A 366 -17.39 14.50 -3.21
N ALA A 367 -16.55 14.69 -4.22
CA ALA A 367 -15.10 14.80 -4.04
C ALA A 367 -14.70 16.01 -3.17
N ILE A 368 -15.30 17.19 -3.40
CA ILE A 368 -15.05 18.39 -2.60
C ILE A 368 -15.43 18.15 -1.14
N VAL A 369 -16.62 17.62 -0.90
CA VAL A 369 -17.10 17.29 0.46
C VAL A 369 -16.15 16.28 1.12
N HIS A 370 -15.67 15.28 0.37
CA HIS A 370 -14.69 14.31 0.85
C HIS A 370 -13.35 14.94 1.25
N ILE A 371 -12.83 15.87 0.44
CA ILE A 371 -11.55 16.54 0.70
C ILE A 371 -11.63 17.34 2.00
N PHE A 372 -12.60 18.25 2.11
CA PHE A 372 -12.76 19.08 3.30
C PHE A 372 -13.15 18.25 4.52
N GLY A 373 -14.05 17.27 4.35
CA GLY A 373 -14.48 16.38 5.42
C GLY A 373 -13.33 15.59 6.04
N LYS A 374 -12.42 15.02 5.22
CA LYS A 374 -11.26 14.27 5.73
C LYS A 374 -10.25 15.14 6.49
N ILE A 375 -10.01 16.38 6.02
CA ILE A 375 -9.11 17.32 6.70
C ILE A 375 -9.72 17.73 8.04
N PHE A 376 -10.99 18.13 8.04
CA PHE A 376 -11.70 18.57 9.24
C PHE A 376 -11.82 17.45 10.28
N LEU A 377 -12.24 16.25 9.85
CA LEU A 377 -12.29 15.08 10.73
C LEU A 377 -10.90 14.68 11.23
N GLY A 378 -9.86 14.80 10.41
CA GLY A 378 -8.47 14.58 10.82
C GLY A 378 -8.04 15.53 11.94
N MET A 379 -8.36 16.83 11.81
CA MET A 379 -8.10 17.85 12.84
C MET A 379 -8.84 17.55 14.14
N ILE A 380 -10.12 17.17 14.06
CA ILE A 380 -10.92 16.78 15.24
C ILE A 380 -10.35 15.52 15.90
N SER A 381 -9.88 14.58 15.09
CA SER A 381 -9.36 13.29 15.58
C SER A 381 -8.03 13.41 16.31
N ASP A 382 -7.25 14.46 16.04
CA ASP A 382 -6.00 14.76 16.74
C ASP A 382 -6.22 15.60 18.03
N LEU A 383 -7.47 15.95 18.38
CA LEU A 383 -7.77 16.57 19.67
C LEU A 383 -7.53 15.58 20.82
N PRO A 384 -7.15 16.06 22.03
CA PRO A 384 -6.87 15.21 23.20
C PRO A 384 -8.17 14.67 23.84
N ILE A 385 -8.98 13.97 23.05
CA ILE A 385 -10.24 13.34 23.43
C ILE A 385 -10.01 11.83 23.54
N ASP A 386 -10.66 11.18 24.51
CA ASP A 386 -10.62 9.72 24.63
C ASP A 386 -11.05 9.03 23.32
N GLY A 387 -10.16 8.24 22.72
CA GLY A 387 -10.44 7.58 21.43
C GLY A 387 -11.67 6.67 21.44
N SER A 388 -12.02 6.09 22.60
CA SER A 388 -13.25 5.30 22.76
C SER A 388 -14.52 6.15 22.66
N LEU A 389 -14.49 7.39 23.18
CA LEU A 389 -15.60 8.33 23.07
C LEU A 389 -15.77 8.79 21.62
N MET A 390 -14.66 9.14 20.97
CA MET A 390 -14.65 9.55 19.56
C MET A 390 -15.20 8.45 18.63
N PHE A 391 -14.84 7.20 18.90
CA PHE A 391 -15.36 6.04 18.19
C PHE A 391 -16.89 5.89 18.36
N ARG A 392 -17.39 6.01 19.59
CA ARG A 392 -18.83 5.95 19.88
C ARG A 392 -19.60 7.06 19.16
N ILE A 393 -19.11 8.30 19.23
CA ILE A 393 -19.73 9.45 18.55
C ILE A 393 -19.79 9.20 17.04
N SER A 394 -18.69 8.75 16.44
CA SER A 394 -18.61 8.46 14.99
C SER A 394 -19.63 7.39 14.56
N MET A 395 -19.79 6.34 15.38
CA MET A 395 -20.77 5.28 15.14
C MET A 395 -22.21 5.79 15.21
N THR A 396 -22.52 6.64 16.20
CA THR A 396 -23.86 7.22 16.34
C THR A 396 -24.19 8.17 15.20
N ILE A 397 -23.25 9.04 14.79
CA ILE A 397 -23.45 9.94 13.65
C ILE A 397 -23.74 9.13 12.37
N LEU A 398 -22.95 8.08 12.11
CA LEU A 398 -23.15 7.28 10.91
C LEU A 398 -24.50 6.54 10.94
N SER A 399 -24.87 5.91 12.06
CA SER A 399 -26.15 5.21 12.14
C SER A 399 -27.34 6.16 11.97
N THR A 400 -27.29 7.35 12.59
CA THR A 400 -28.33 8.38 12.41
C THR A 400 -28.40 8.85 10.95
N SER A 401 -27.26 9.02 10.27
CA SER A 401 -27.24 9.43 8.86
C SER A 401 -27.90 8.41 7.94
N VAL A 402 -27.66 7.11 8.17
CA VAL A 402 -28.28 6.03 7.39
C VAL A 402 -29.79 6.01 7.60
N VAL A 403 -30.25 6.17 8.85
CA VAL A 403 -31.69 6.23 9.18
C VAL A 403 -32.37 7.45 8.55
N CYS A 404 -31.70 8.62 8.54
CA CYS A 404 -32.25 9.80 7.87
C CYS A 404 -32.36 9.61 6.36
N PHE A 405 -31.33 9.02 5.74
CA PHE A 405 -31.33 8.79 4.29
C PHE A 405 -32.45 7.84 3.85
N THR A 406 -32.66 6.73 4.57
CA THR A 406 -33.75 5.80 4.28
C THR A 406 -35.13 6.42 4.50
N TRP A 407 -35.27 7.31 5.49
CA TRP A 407 -36.49 8.08 5.69
C TRP A 407 -36.79 9.02 4.53
N LEU A 408 -35.79 9.77 4.05
CA LEU A 408 -35.94 10.70 2.93
C LEU A 408 -36.30 9.98 1.62
N GLU A 409 -35.71 8.81 1.35
CA GLU A 409 -36.08 7.99 0.19
C GLU A 409 -37.53 7.50 0.27
N LEU A 410 -37.98 7.08 1.46
CA LEU A 410 -39.35 6.63 1.67
C LEU A 410 -40.34 7.78 1.44
N ASP A 411 -40.07 8.97 1.97
CA ASP A 411 -40.89 10.16 1.75
C ASP A 411 -40.94 10.55 0.26
N ALA A 412 -39.81 10.53 -0.44
CA ALA A 412 -39.76 10.80 -1.88
C ALA A 412 -40.56 9.78 -2.69
N TYR A 413 -40.48 8.49 -2.33
CA TYR A 413 -41.25 7.43 -2.96
C TYR A 413 -42.76 7.60 -2.73
N LEU A 414 -43.16 7.93 -1.50
CA LEU A 414 -44.56 8.20 -1.15
C LEU A 414 -45.10 9.43 -1.90
N LEU A 415 -44.32 10.52 -1.97
CA LEU A 415 -44.70 11.71 -2.74
C LEU A 415 -44.88 11.40 -4.22
N ASN A 416 -44.01 10.58 -4.81
CA ASN A 416 -44.14 10.13 -6.20
C ASN A 416 -45.40 9.29 -6.43
N LEU A 417 -45.74 8.37 -5.52
CA LEU A 417 -46.98 7.59 -5.57
C LEU A 417 -48.23 8.47 -5.44
N VAL A 418 -48.20 9.46 -4.54
CA VAL A 418 -49.31 10.41 -4.37
C VAL A 418 -49.45 11.35 -5.58
N SER A 419 -48.35 11.70 -6.26
CA SER A 419 -48.42 12.46 -7.51
C SER A 419 -49.03 11.64 -8.65
N LYS A 420 -48.60 10.38 -8.83
CA LYS A 420 -49.13 9.47 -9.87
C LYS A 420 -50.62 9.17 -9.68
N SER A 421 -51.07 9.00 -8.43
CA SER A 421 -52.48 8.77 -8.13
C SER A 421 -53.36 10.01 -8.35
N ARG A 422 -52.79 11.22 -8.30
CA ARG A 422 -53.48 12.48 -8.64
C ARG A 422 -53.57 12.77 -10.14
N VAL A 423 -52.67 12.21 -10.96
CA VAL A 423 -52.69 12.36 -12.43
C VAL A 423 -53.64 11.34 -13.10
N GLN A 424 -54.00 10.26 -12.41
CA GLN A 424 -54.96 9.25 -12.89
C GLN A 424 -56.43 9.52 -12.52
N LYS A 425 -56.72 10.60 -11.79
CA LYS A 425 -58.07 11.12 -11.54
C LYS A 425 -58.25 12.41 -12.33
#